data_AF-A0A832DH87-F1
#
_entry.id   AF-A0A832DH87-F1
#
_cell.length_a   1.000
_cell.length_b   1.000
_cell.length_c   1.000
_cell.angle_alpha   90.00
_cell.angle_beta   90.00
_cell.angle_gamma   90.00
#
_symmetry.space_group_name_H-M   'P 1'
#
loop_
_entity.id
_entity.type
_entity.pdbx_description
1 polymer ?
#
loop_
_entity_poly.entity_id
_entity_poly.type
_entity_poly.pdbx_seq_one_letter_code
_entity_poly.pdbx_strand_id
1 'polypeptide(L)'
;MTSARELGYAPDAALLMAHMFVFYLGILADVTPPVALAAYAASTIAKLDFFKTGLYASILALTGYLGHMFAFHPDLLLVTVKNWDAAAALGVLTSFASGVVGMYSLAAGVTGYLRRPLPRYLLLAPLGVVNVVVNPLQNPAVLIANMAALMFAALKK
;
A
#
# COMPACT_ATOMS: atom_id res chain seq x y z
N MET A 1 23.02 7.56 13.98
CA MET A 1 23.24 6.18 14.47
C MET A 1 22.66 5.93 15.86
N THR A 2 22.34 6.97 16.65
CA THR A 2 21.74 6.86 17.99
C THR A 2 20.23 6.58 17.98
N SER A 3 19.49 7.08 16.99
CA SER A 3 18.02 6.93 16.89
C SER A 3 17.52 5.51 16.61
N ALA A 4 18.34 4.62 16.03
CA ALA A 4 17.94 3.24 15.74
C ALA A 4 17.87 2.34 17.00
N ARG A 5 18.66 2.66 18.03
CA ARG A 5 18.68 1.92 19.32
C ARG A 5 17.47 2.23 20.20
N GLU A 6 16.93 3.45 20.13
CA GLU A 6 15.76 3.85 20.92
C GLU A 6 14.47 3.15 20.48
N LEU A 7 14.42 2.65 19.24
CA LEU A 7 13.29 1.91 18.68
C LEU A 7 13.40 0.38 18.88
N GLY A 8 14.43 -0.11 19.58
CA GLY A 8 14.60 -1.54 19.89
C GLY A 8 14.99 -2.43 18.70
N TYR A 9 15.35 -1.85 17.55
CA TYR A 9 15.74 -2.60 16.35
C TYR A 9 17.25 -2.82 16.27
N ALA A 10 17.64 -3.97 15.69
CA ALA A 10 19.03 -4.20 15.31
C ALA A 10 19.48 -3.13 14.29
N PRO A 11 20.68 -2.53 14.45
CA PRO A 11 21.13 -1.42 13.59
C PRO A 11 21.14 -1.79 12.10
N ASP A 12 21.40 -3.06 11.78
CA ASP A 12 21.42 -3.58 10.40
C ASP A 12 20.02 -3.60 9.77
N ALA A 13 18.98 -3.92 10.56
CA ALA A 13 17.60 -3.93 10.09
C ALA A 13 17.09 -2.50 9.82
N ALA A 14 17.46 -1.54 10.67
CA ALA A 14 17.14 -0.14 10.47
C ALA A 14 17.79 0.45 9.21
N LEU A 15 19.04 0.06 8.93
CA LEU A 15 19.74 0.46 7.71
C LEU A 15 19.05 -0.12 6.47
N LEU A 16 18.70 -1.41 6.50
CA LEU A 16 17.99 -2.06 5.39
C LEU A 16 16.62 -1.41 5.12
N MET A 17 15.85 -1.11 6.16
CA MET A 17 14.56 -0.40 6.04
C MET A 17 14.73 0.95 5.33
N ALA A 18 15.75 1.73 5.68
CA ALA A 18 16.01 3.00 5.03
C ALA A 18 16.37 2.84 3.54
N HIS A 19 17.18 1.84 3.18
CA HIS A 19 17.50 1.54 1.78
C HIS A 19 16.27 1.09 0.99
N MET A 20 15.44 0.21 1.55
CA MET A 20 14.20 -0.23 0.91
C MET A 20 13.18 0.91 0.77
N PHE A 21 13.13 1.83 1.74
CA PHE A 21 12.33 3.05 1.66
C PHE A 21 12.72 3.93 0.49
N VAL A 22 14.01 4.28 0.38
CA VAL A 22 14.50 5.09 -0.73
C VAL A 22 14.37 4.36 -2.07
N PHE A 23 14.64 3.06 -2.12
CA PHE A 23 14.50 2.24 -3.32
C PHE A 23 13.05 2.21 -3.82
N TYR A 24 12.08 1.98 -2.92
CA TYR A 24 10.66 1.92 -3.27
C TYR A 24 10.13 3.28 -3.75
N LEU A 25 10.45 4.37 -3.07
CA LEU A 25 10.11 5.72 -3.54
C LEU A 25 10.82 6.09 -4.83
N GLY A 26 12.06 5.64 -5.03
CA GLY A 26 12.81 5.85 -6.25
C GLY A 26 12.11 5.23 -7.46
N ILE A 27 11.58 4.01 -7.32
CA ILE A 27 10.78 3.37 -8.38
C ILE A 27 9.45 4.10 -8.58
N LEU A 28 8.74 4.45 -7.50
CA LEU A 28 7.47 5.16 -7.63
C LEU A 28 7.62 6.57 -8.22
N ALA A 29 8.76 7.24 -8.06
CA ALA A 29 8.99 8.57 -8.61
C ALA A 29 8.85 8.60 -10.15
N ASP A 30 9.13 7.48 -10.83
CA ASP A 30 9.02 7.35 -12.29
C ASP A 30 7.56 7.37 -12.79
N VAL A 31 6.55 7.31 -11.91
CA VAL A 31 5.14 7.42 -12.32
C VAL A 31 4.62 8.86 -12.37
N THR A 32 5.38 9.82 -11.84
CA THR A 32 4.93 11.22 -11.71
C THR A 32 5.24 12.06 -12.97
N PRO A 33 4.33 12.93 -13.44
CA PRO A 33 4.63 13.85 -14.54
C PRO A 33 5.50 14.95 -13.92
N PRO A 34 6.74 15.23 -14.38
CA PRO A 34 7.22 15.31 -15.78
C PRO A 34 8.25 14.24 -16.19
N VAL A 35 8.55 13.26 -15.33
CA VAL A 35 9.67 12.31 -15.52
C VAL A 35 9.19 10.94 -16.04
N ALA A 36 7.88 10.70 -16.11
CA ALA A 36 7.26 9.42 -16.46
C ALA A 36 7.56 8.91 -17.88
N LEU A 37 8.75 8.32 -18.07
CA LEU A 37 9.25 7.78 -19.33
C LEU A 37 8.38 6.63 -19.85
N ALA A 38 7.85 5.80 -18.95
CA ALA A 38 6.92 4.74 -19.30
C ALA A 38 5.59 5.29 -19.86
N ALA A 39 5.06 6.37 -19.27
CA ALA A 39 3.86 7.03 -19.76
C ALA A 39 4.11 7.72 -21.11
N TYR A 40 5.31 8.25 -21.33
CA TYR A 40 5.72 8.82 -22.61
C TYR A 40 5.70 7.76 -23.71
N ALA A 41 6.36 6.62 -23.50
CA ALA A 41 6.34 5.51 -24.45
C ALA A 41 4.91 5.01 -24.73
N ALA A 42 4.12 4.78 -23.68
CA ALA A 42 2.74 4.32 -23.80
C ALA A 42 1.84 5.30 -24.58
N SER A 43 2.01 6.60 -24.36
CA SER A 43 1.19 7.63 -25.04
C SER A 43 1.40 7.65 -26.55
N THR A 44 2.63 7.40 -27.03
CA THR A 44 2.93 7.34 -28.48
C THR A 44 2.30 6.13 -29.16
N ILE A 45 2.24 4.99 -28.48
CA ILE A 45 1.61 3.76 -28.99
C ILE A 45 0.08 3.95 -29.01
N ALA A 46 -0.48 4.55 -27.95
CA ALA A 46 -1.92 4.76 -27.80
C ALA A 46 -2.46 5.98 -28.57
N LYS A 47 -1.58 6.82 -29.15
CA LYS A 47 -1.93 8.09 -29.82
C LYS A 47 -2.73 9.04 -28.91
N LEU A 48 -2.35 9.11 -27.64
CA LEU A 48 -2.97 9.96 -26.63
C LEU A 48 -2.01 11.06 -26.16
N ASP A 49 -2.56 12.07 -25.50
CA ASP A 49 -1.77 13.14 -24.89
C ASP A 49 -0.93 12.61 -23.71
N PHE A 50 0.37 12.92 -23.73
CA PHE A 50 1.33 12.49 -22.71
C PHE A 50 0.95 12.99 -21.32
N PHE A 51 0.64 14.28 -21.18
CA PHE A 51 0.35 14.89 -19.89
C PHE A 51 -0.90 14.28 -19.25
N LYS A 52 -1.96 14.08 -20.04
CA LYS A 52 -3.16 13.39 -19.55
C LYS A 52 -2.85 11.94 -19.14
N THR A 53 -2.13 11.20 -19.97
CA THR A 53 -1.78 9.79 -19.71
C THR A 53 -0.94 9.67 -18.44
N GLY A 54 0.09 10.51 -18.28
CA GLY A 54 0.92 10.56 -17.08
C GLY A 54 0.11 10.92 -15.84
N LEU A 55 -0.74 11.95 -15.92
CA LEU A 55 -1.58 12.36 -14.78
C LEU A 55 -2.51 11.23 -14.31
N TYR A 56 -3.19 10.55 -15.24
CA TYR A 56 -4.04 9.42 -14.90
C TYR A 56 -3.23 8.25 -14.32
N ALA A 57 -2.06 7.95 -14.87
CA ALA A 57 -1.18 6.93 -14.32
C ALA A 57 -0.75 7.25 -12.88
N SER A 58 -0.40 8.49 -12.59
CA SER A 58 -0.01 8.91 -11.23
C SER A 58 -1.16 8.84 -10.23
N ILE A 59 -2.37 9.24 -10.65
CA ILE A 59 -3.58 9.13 -9.82
C ILE A 59 -3.81 7.66 -9.43
N LEU A 60 -3.71 6.74 -10.38
CA LEU A 60 -3.84 5.30 -10.09
C LEU A 60 -2.71 4.78 -9.19
N ALA A 61 -1.50 5.28 -9.39
CA ALA A 61 -0.32 4.91 -8.62
C ALA A 61 -0.28 5.49 -7.20
N LEU A 62 -1.19 6.41 -6.83
CA LEU A 62 -1.32 6.91 -5.45
C LEU A 62 -1.45 5.78 -4.43
N THR A 63 -2.12 4.69 -4.80
CA THR A 63 -2.23 3.49 -3.96
C THR A 63 -0.88 2.87 -3.64
N GLY A 64 0.09 2.97 -4.56
CA GLY A 64 1.45 2.50 -4.38
C GLY A 64 2.20 3.23 -3.27
N TYR A 65 1.86 4.49 -2.96
CA TYR A 65 2.50 5.20 -1.85
C TYR A 65 2.27 4.56 -0.47
N LEU A 66 1.31 3.63 -0.34
CA LEU A 66 1.17 2.83 0.87
C LEU A 66 2.25 1.75 1.05
N GLY A 67 3.06 1.44 0.03
CA GLY A 67 4.08 0.38 0.11
C GLY A 67 5.14 0.57 1.20
N HIS A 68 5.29 1.78 1.76
CA HIS A 68 6.12 2.06 2.96
C HIS A 68 5.59 1.41 4.25
N MET A 69 4.51 0.62 4.18
CA MET A 69 4.00 -0.24 5.26
C MET A 69 5.09 -1.00 6.02
N PHE A 70 6.16 -1.44 5.34
CA PHE A 70 7.27 -2.15 5.98
C PHE A 70 8.04 -1.29 7.01
N ALA A 71 7.93 0.05 6.95
CA ALA A 71 8.50 0.93 7.97
C ALA A 71 7.73 0.85 9.31
N PHE A 72 6.43 0.50 9.25
CA PHE A 72 5.59 0.27 10.42
C PHE A 72 5.56 -1.20 10.83
N HIS A 73 5.68 -2.11 9.86
CA HIS A 73 5.71 -3.57 10.03
C HIS A 73 7.01 -4.16 9.48
N PRO A 74 8.11 -4.06 10.24
CA PRO A 74 9.41 -4.55 9.78
C PRO A 74 9.42 -6.07 9.55
N ASP A 75 8.49 -6.80 10.15
CA ASP A 75 8.27 -8.23 9.94
C ASP A 75 7.94 -8.59 8.49
N LEU A 76 7.41 -7.64 7.71
CA LEU A 76 7.19 -7.80 6.27
C LEU A 76 8.49 -7.96 5.49
N LEU A 77 9.62 -7.45 6.02
CA LEU A 77 10.93 -7.61 5.39
C LEU A 77 11.54 -8.99 5.67
N LEU A 78 10.93 -9.80 6.53
CA LEU A 78 11.37 -11.14 6.97
C LEU A 78 12.76 -11.20 7.65
N VAL A 79 13.63 -10.22 7.42
CA VAL A 79 14.98 -10.09 7.98
C VAL A 79 14.95 -9.83 9.50
N THR A 80 13.84 -9.33 10.04
CA THR A 80 13.66 -9.16 11.49
C THR A 80 13.24 -10.45 12.20
N VAL A 81 12.79 -11.46 11.48
CA VAL A 81 12.32 -12.74 12.04
C VAL A 81 13.51 -13.68 12.22
N LYS A 82 14.14 -13.64 13.40
CA LYS A 82 15.27 -14.52 13.74
C LYS A 82 14.85 -15.94 14.11
N ASN A 83 13.68 -16.10 14.74
CA ASN A 83 13.12 -17.38 15.15
C ASN A 83 11.77 -17.59 14.45
N TRP A 84 11.68 -18.64 13.64
CA TRP A 84 10.44 -19.07 13.00
C TRP A 84 9.62 -19.91 13.97
N ASP A 85 8.98 -19.24 14.93
CA ASP A 85 7.93 -19.85 15.73
C ASP A 85 6.56 -19.72 15.02
N ALA A 86 5.61 -20.59 15.34
CA ALA A 86 4.25 -20.55 14.78
C ALA A 86 3.58 -19.18 15.03
N ALA A 87 3.87 -18.54 16.17
CA ALA A 87 3.40 -17.20 16.49
C ALA A 87 4.00 -16.12 15.57
N ALA A 88 5.30 -16.21 15.24
CA ALA A 88 5.97 -15.27 14.35
C ALA A 88 5.48 -15.42 12.90
N ALA A 89 5.30 -16.67 12.44
CA ALA A 89 4.74 -16.95 11.12
C ALA A 89 3.30 -16.42 10.97
N LEU A 90 2.47 -16.58 12.01
CA LEU A 90 1.12 -15.99 12.04
C LEU A 90 1.17 -14.45 12.04
N GLY A 91 2.10 -13.85 12.79
CA GLY A 91 2.32 -12.40 12.78
C GLY A 91 2.60 -11.87 11.37
N VAL A 92 3.59 -12.44 10.70
CA VAL A 92 3.93 -12.08 9.30
C VAL A 92 2.73 -12.26 8.37
N LEU A 93 2.02 -13.39 8.47
CA LEU A 93 0.87 -13.68 7.62
C LEU A 93 -0.27 -12.67 7.84
N THR A 94 -0.55 -12.30 9.09
CA THR A 94 -1.58 -11.30 9.40
C THR A 94 -1.19 -9.91 8.92
N SER A 95 0.07 -9.49 9.11
CA SER A 95 0.60 -8.23 8.59
C SER A 95 0.53 -8.19 7.07
N PHE A 96 0.93 -9.27 6.39
CA PHE A 96 0.85 -9.38 4.93
C PHE A 96 -0.60 -9.31 4.44
N ALA A 97 -1.50 -10.13 5.00
CA ALA A 97 -2.91 -10.13 4.63
C ALA A 97 -3.56 -8.76 4.85
N SER A 98 -3.25 -8.09 5.96
CA SER A 98 -3.76 -6.75 6.24
C SER A 98 -3.24 -5.71 5.24
N GLY A 99 -1.98 -5.81 4.82
CA GLY A 99 -1.39 -4.94 3.80
C GLY A 99 -2.08 -5.12 2.44
N VAL A 100 -2.30 -6.37 2.01
CA VAL A 100 -3.01 -6.67 0.75
C VAL A 100 -4.45 -6.11 0.78
N VAL A 101 -5.19 -6.36 1.85
CA VAL A 101 -6.57 -5.86 2.00
C VAL A 101 -6.59 -4.33 2.05
N GLY A 102 -5.64 -3.71 2.75
CA GLY A 102 -5.50 -2.26 2.84
C GLY A 102 -5.20 -1.61 1.48
N MET A 103 -4.22 -2.13 0.74
CA MET A 103 -3.89 -1.64 -0.60
C MET A 103 -5.06 -1.84 -1.57
N TYR A 104 -5.73 -2.99 -1.52
CA TYR A 104 -6.85 -3.29 -2.42
C TYR A 104 -8.06 -2.40 -2.15
N SER A 105 -8.37 -2.14 -0.87
CA SER A 105 -9.42 -1.19 -0.48
C SER A 105 -9.09 0.22 -0.97
N LEU A 106 -7.86 0.69 -0.75
CA LEU A 106 -7.44 2.02 -1.21
C LEU A 106 -7.50 2.13 -2.74
N ALA A 107 -7.05 1.11 -3.47
CA ALA A 107 -7.15 1.06 -4.93
C ALA A 107 -8.61 1.26 -5.38
N ALA A 108 -9.54 0.51 -4.77
CA ALA A 108 -10.97 0.62 -5.06
C ALA A 108 -11.55 2.00 -4.72
N GLY A 109 -11.04 2.65 -3.66
CA GLY A 109 -11.41 4.02 -3.28
C GLY A 109 -10.92 5.07 -4.28
N VAL A 110 -9.65 4.98 -4.69
CA VAL A 110 -9.03 5.93 -5.63
C VAL A 110 -9.64 5.80 -7.03
N THR A 111 -9.90 4.58 -7.50
CA THR A 111 -10.55 4.35 -8.80
C THR A 111 -12.06 4.57 -8.75
N GLY A 112 -12.67 4.51 -7.57
CA GLY A 112 -14.12 4.49 -7.39
C GLY A 112 -14.81 3.29 -8.04
N TYR A 113 -14.04 2.26 -8.36
CA TYR A 113 -14.51 1.11 -9.13
C TYR A 113 -13.88 -0.18 -8.61
N LEU A 114 -14.73 -1.17 -8.34
CA LEU A 114 -14.29 -2.53 -7.98
C LEU A 114 -14.67 -3.52 -9.09
N ARG A 115 -15.93 -3.96 -9.08
CA ARG A 115 -16.58 -4.63 -10.22
C ARG A 115 -17.67 -3.76 -10.85
N ARG A 116 -18.03 -2.68 -10.15
CA ARG A 116 -19.11 -1.72 -10.43
C ARG A 116 -18.71 -0.35 -9.89
N PRO A 117 -19.34 0.73 -10.38
CA PRO A 117 -19.14 2.04 -9.79
C PRO A 117 -19.57 2.02 -8.32
N LEU A 118 -18.66 2.37 -7.42
CA LEU A 118 -18.93 2.46 -5.99
C LEU A 118 -19.70 3.76 -5.70
N PRO A 119 -20.73 3.73 -4.84
CA PRO A 119 -21.40 4.96 -4.44
C PRO A 119 -20.45 5.83 -3.61
N ARG A 120 -20.55 7.16 -3.78
CA ARG A 120 -19.57 8.15 -3.29
C ARG A 120 -19.32 8.13 -1.77
N TYR A 121 -20.26 7.61 -0.97
CA TYR A 121 -20.09 7.42 0.48
C TYR A 121 -19.21 6.21 0.84
N LEU A 122 -19.22 5.15 0.02
CA LEU A 122 -18.33 3.99 0.19
C LEU A 122 -16.89 4.30 -0.23
N LEU A 123 -16.69 5.39 -0.99
CA LEU A 123 -15.40 5.88 -1.47
C LEU A 123 -14.51 6.45 -0.33
N LEU A 124 -15.13 6.89 0.77
CA LEU A 124 -14.43 7.41 1.95
C LEU A 124 -13.98 6.32 2.93
N ALA A 125 -14.60 5.14 2.88
CA ALA A 125 -14.25 4.01 3.76
C ALA A 125 -12.79 3.52 3.60
N PRO A 126 -12.22 3.44 2.37
CA PRO A 126 -10.81 3.12 2.16
C PRO A 126 -9.84 4.13 2.75
N LEU A 127 -10.16 5.43 2.70
CA LEU A 127 -9.33 6.50 3.25
C LEU A 127 -9.27 6.44 4.79
N GLY A 128 -10.36 6.02 5.44
CA GLY A 128 -10.38 5.73 6.88
C GLY A 128 -9.54 4.51 7.29
N VAL A 129 -9.34 3.56 6.36
CA VAL A 129 -8.57 2.31 6.58
C VAL A 129 -7.07 2.52 6.41
N VAL A 130 -6.63 3.46 5.57
CA VAL A 130 -5.20 3.83 5.47
C VAL A 130 -4.62 4.24 6.83
N ASN A 131 -5.44 4.86 7.70
CA ASN A 131 -5.05 5.16 9.08
C ASN A 131 -4.85 3.89 9.96
N VAL A 132 -5.48 2.76 9.62
CA VAL A 132 -5.41 1.48 10.37
C VAL A 132 -4.21 0.63 9.97
N VAL A 133 -3.72 0.77 8.73
CA VAL A 133 -2.52 0.05 8.27
C VAL A 133 -1.29 0.40 9.12
N VAL A 134 -1.25 1.62 9.67
CA VAL A 134 -0.20 2.06 10.60
C VAL A 134 -0.29 1.31 11.95
N ASN A 135 -1.41 0.66 12.29
CA ASN A 135 -1.52 -0.17 13.49
C ASN A 135 -2.61 -1.29 13.40
N PRO A 136 -2.28 -2.49 12.88
CA PRO A 136 -3.18 -3.63 12.72
C PRO A 136 -3.72 -4.20 14.03
N LEU A 137 -3.04 -3.98 15.16
CA LEU A 137 -3.37 -4.60 16.44
C LEU A 137 -4.44 -3.86 17.24
N GLN A 138 -4.70 -2.57 16.95
CA GLN A 138 -5.64 -1.78 17.74
C GLN A 138 -7.11 -1.92 17.30
N ASN A 139 -7.43 -2.42 16.09
CA ASN A 139 -8.83 -2.48 15.65
C ASN A 139 -9.16 -3.54 14.56
N PRO A 140 -9.25 -4.84 14.89
CA PRO A 140 -9.68 -5.89 13.96
C PRO A 140 -11.11 -5.68 13.42
N ALA A 141 -11.95 -4.92 14.14
CA ALA A 141 -13.30 -4.57 13.72
C ALA A 141 -13.32 -3.78 12.40
N VAL A 142 -12.33 -2.92 12.15
CA VAL A 142 -12.27 -2.10 10.94
C VAL A 142 -11.81 -2.93 9.73
N LEU A 143 -10.89 -3.88 9.91
CA LEU A 143 -10.50 -4.83 8.85
C LEU A 143 -11.70 -5.67 8.40
N ILE A 144 -12.48 -6.19 9.36
CA ILE A 144 -13.70 -6.96 9.10
C ILE A 144 -14.75 -6.09 8.40
N ALA A 145 -14.95 -4.85 8.86
CA ALA A 145 -15.88 -3.91 8.22
C ALA A 145 -15.48 -3.61 6.77
N ASN A 146 -14.18 -3.53 6.48
CA ASN A 146 -13.68 -3.25 5.16
C ASN A 146 -13.77 -4.46 4.22
N MET A 147 -13.49 -5.66 4.73
CA MET A 147 -13.71 -6.91 4.02
C MET A 147 -15.21 -7.12 3.75
N ALA A 148 -16.07 -6.77 4.72
CA ALA A 148 -17.51 -6.77 4.56
C ALA A 148 -17.98 -5.71 3.56
N ALA A 149 -17.40 -4.51 3.53
CA ALA A 149 -17.73 -3.47 2.55
C ALA A 149 -17.33 -3.88 1.13
N LEU A 150 -16.13 -4.45 0.96
CA LEU A 150 -15.67 -5.01 -0.32
C LEU A 150 -16.53 -6.18 -0.77
N MET A 151 -16.90 -7.07 0.16
CA MET A 151 -17.75 -8.23 -0.12
C MET A 151 -19.20 -7.82 -0.42
N PHE A 152 -19.75 -6.83 0.29
CA PHE A 152 -21.08 -6.25 0.02
C PHE A 152 -21.12 -5.53 -1.34
N ALA A 153 -20.06 -4.77 -1.67
CA ALA A 153 -19.90 -4.16 -2.98
C ALA A 153 -19.73 -5.21 -4.10
N ALA A 154 -19.14 -6.37 -3.80
CA ALA A 154 -18.99 -7.48 -4.75
C ALA A 154 -20.25 -8.35 -4.92
N LEU A 155 -21.14 -8.41 -3.91
CA LEU A 155 -22.31 -9.31 -3.87
C LEU A 155 -23.61 -8.69 -4.38
N LYS A 156 -23.77 -7.36 -4.36
CA LYS A 156 -24.94 -6.72 -5.00
C LYS A 156 -24.87 -6.92 -6.51
N LYS A 157 -25.65 -7.90 -7.00
CA LYS A 157 -26.00 -8.13 -8.42
C LYS A 157 -26.78 -6.98 -9.02
#